data_AF-A0AAW2CLB5-F1
#
_entry.id   AF-A0AAW2CLB5-F1
#
_cell.length_a   1.000
_cell.length_b   1.000
_cell.length_c   1.000
_cell.angle_alpha   90.00
_cell.angle_beta   90.00
_cell.angle_gamma   90.00
#
_symmetry.space_group_name_H-M   'P 1'
#
loop_
_entity.id
_entity.type
_entity.pdbx_description
1 polymer ?
#
loop_
_entity_poly.entity_id
_entity_poly.type
_entity_poly.pdbx_seq_one_letter_code
_entity_poly.pdbx_strand_id
1 'polypeptide(L)'
;MALVLNSFNFHSLPSIFPLPSIRTPRSPKFSMTSTIFSNTKVEKCLGHPNEFNVNKACPVPPKKVEIFKSMEDWAKNNVLTILKPVEECWQPQDFLPDLASDGFIEQVYELRERTRDIPDEYFVALVGDMITEEALLTYQTRINSTEIFHDETGVDNTPWAIWTRAWSAEENRHGDLLNKYLFLSGRVDMKQIEKTTQYLIRSGTYLRILKDCILSPSPPQSIYNNNNNNNNNNFTKAGLGLS
;
A
#
# COMPACT_ATOMS: atom_id res chain seq x y z
N MET A 1 -17.85 -6.64 -25.54
CA MET A 1 -16.60 -6.71 -26.30
C MET A 1 -15.50 -7.07 -25.32
N ALA A 2 -15.08 -8.34 -25.30
CA ALA A 2 -14.05 -8.83 -24.41
C ALA A 2 -12.68 -8.69 -25.10
N LEU A 3 -11.72 -8.05 -24.42
CA LEU A 3 -10.35 -7.98 -24.88
C LEU A 3 -9.69 -9.34 -24.57
N VAL A 4 -9.38 -10.07 -25.63
CA VAL A 4 -8.53 -11.27 -25.59
C VAL A 4 -7.09 -10.81 -25.41
N LEU A 5 -6.48 -11.10 -24.28
CA LEU A 5 -5.04 -10.93 -24.08
C LEU A 5 -4.35 -12.23 -24.54
N ASN A 6 -3.49 -12.10 -25.54
CA ASN A 6 -2.74 -13.21 -26.13
C ASN A 6 -1.80 -13.84 -25.09
N SER A 7 -1.81 -15.16 -25.02
CA SER A 7 -0.86 -16.00 -24.30
C SER A 7 0.55 -15.80 -24.88
N PHE A 8 1.52 -15.46 -24.05
CA PHE A 8 2.93 -15.44 -24.45
C PHE A 8 3.47 -16.88 -24.45
N ASN A 9 3.66 -17.45 -25.63
CA ASN A 9 4.40 -18.70 -25.81
C ASN A 9 5.90 -18.40 -25.79
N PHE A 10 6.61 -18.96 -24.80
CA PHE A 10 8.07 -18.99 -24.79
C PHE A 10 8.55 -20.07 -25.79
N HIS A 11 9.15 -19.65 -26.90
CA HIS A 11 9.88 -20.54 -27.78
C HIS A 11 11.32 -20.67 -27.27
N SER A 12 11.72 -21.89 -26.91
CA SER A 12 13.10 -22.23 -26.63
C SER A 12 13.94 -22.17 -27.90
N LEU A 13 15.06 -21.44 -27.86
CA LEU A 13 16.07 -21.47 -28.92
C LEU A 13 17.09 -22.58 -28.63
N PRO A 14 17.60 -23.30 -29.65
CA PRO A 14 18.56 -24.36 -29.44
C PRO A 14 19.93 -23.80 -29.02
N SER A 15 20.51 -24.41 -27.99
CA SER A 15 21.86 -24.14 -27.52
C SER A 15 22.90 -24.62 -28.53
N ILE A 16 23.99 -23.87 -28.68
CA ILE A 16 25.38 -24.30 -28.93
C ILE A 16 26.22 -23.03 -29.04
N PHE A 17 27.19 -22.85 -28.14
CA PHE A 17 28.61 -22.49 -28.37
C PHE A 17 29.28 -22.27 -26.99
N PRO A 18 30.52 -22.75 -26.76
CA PRO A 18 31.20 -22.56 -25.49
C PRO A 18 31.84 -21.16 -25.43
N LEU A 19 31.52 -20.38 -24.38
CA LEU A 19 32.14 -19.07 -24.12
C LEU A 19 33.44 -19.24 -23.29
N PRO A 20 34.51 -18.45 -23.54
CA PRO A 20 35.77 -18.59 -22.84
C PRO A 20 35.73 -17.94 -21.44
N SER A 21 36.59 -18.44 -20.55
CA SER A 21 36.77 -17.93 -19.18
C SER A 21 37.27 -16.48 -19.19
N ILE A 22 36.37 -15.54 -18.91
CA ILE A 22 36.70 -14.13 -18.68
C ILE A 22 36.66 -13.88 -17.18
N ARG A 23 37.82 -13.54 -16.61
CA ARG A 23 37.93 -12.99 -15.25
C ARG A 23 37.32 -11.59 -15.25
N THR A 24 36.14 -11.43 -14.65
CA THR A 24 35.53 -10.12 -14.42
C THR A 24 36.12 -9.43 -13.18
N PRO A 25 36.47 -8.14 -13.24
CA PRO A 25 36.82 -7.38 -12.04
C PRO A 25 35.55 -7.20 -11.19
N ARG A 26 35.65 -7.44 -9.87
CA ARG A 26 34.57 -7.18 -8.91
C ARG A 26 34.15 -5.71 -9.01
N SER A 27 32.87 -5.46 -9.27
CA SER A 27 32.26 -4.14 -9.09
C SER A 27 32.28 -3.75 -7.61
N PRO A 28 32.39 -2.45 -7.29
CA PRO A 28 32.45 -2.00 -5.90
C PRO A 28 31.11 -2.26 -5.23
N LYS A 29 31.12 -3.05 -4.16
CA LYS A 29 29.99 -3.18 -3.24
C LYS A 29 29.83 -1.83 -2.53
N PHE A 30 28.80 -1.07 -2.86
CA PHE A 30 28.44 0.09 -2.06
C PHE A 30 27.70 -0.38 -0.81
N SER A 31 28.34 -0.15 0.34
CA SER A 31 27.71 -0.23 1.65
C SER A 31 27.17 1.15 1.97
N MET A 32 25.85 1.30 2.19
CA MET A 32 25.35 2.48 2.88
C MET A 32 25.75 2.40 4.35
N THR A 33 26.91 2.96 4.67
CA THR A 33 27.32 3.19 6.06
C THR A 33 26.82 4.57 6.46
N SER A 34 25.86 4.63 7.38
CA SER A 34 25.49 5.85 8.08
C SER A 34 26.73 6.40 8.80
N THR A 35 27.27 7.52 8.33
CA THR A 35 28.39 8.20 8.98
C THR A 35 27.83 9.12 10.06
N ILE A 36 27.62 8.58 11.26
CA ILE A 36 27.54 9.40 12.47
C ILE A 36 28.57 8.87 13.45
N PHE A 37 29.80 9.36 13.32
CA PHE A 37 30.74 9.38 14.44
C PHE A 37 31.53 10.69 14.42
N SER A 38 31.14 11.61 15.30
CA SER A 38 32.05 12.57 15.91
C SER A 38 31.91 12.44 17.43
N ASN A 39 33.00 12.02 18.06
CA ASN A 39 33.17 11.80 19.49
C ASN A 39 32.73 12.99 20.34
N THR A 40 31.67 12.79 21.14
CA THR A 40 31.55 13.33 22.49
C THR A 40 30.60 12.41 23.26
N LYS A 41 31.00 11.96 24.46
CA LYS A 41 30.16 11.21 25.40
C LYS A 41 28.82 11.94 25.61
N VAL A 42 27.78 11.50 24.91
CA VAL A 42 26.39 11.79 25.24
C VAL A 42 25.61 10.53 24.91
N GLU A 43 25.14 9.87 25.95
CA GLU A 43 24.12 8.84 25.91
C GLU A 43 22.88 9.44 25.23
N LYS A 44 22.73 9.20 23.92
CA LYS A 44 21.62 9.74 23.14
C LYS A 44 20.85 8.56 22.57
N CYS A 45 19.76 8.20 23.25
CA CYS A 45 18.65 7.45 22.67
C CYS A 45 18.39 8.00 21.26
N LEU A 46 18.29 7.12 20.27
CA LEU A 46 17.80 7.51 18.95
C LEU A 46 16.48 8.27 19.15
N GLY A 47 16.51 9.56 18.86
CA GLY A 47 15.36 10.43 19.01
C GLY A 47 14.23 9.95 18.11
N HIS A 48 13.07 9.77 18.70
CA HIS A 48 11.81 9.69 17.96
C HIS A 48 11.74 10.89 16.99
N PRO A 49 11.41 10.68 15.71
CA PRO A 49 10.95 11.79 14.87
C PRO A 49 9.78 12.46 15.61
N ASN A 50 9.89 13.77 15.83
CA ASN A 50 8.99 14.66 16.58
C ASN A 50 7.62 14.03 16.89
N GLU A 51 7.27 13.97 18.18
CA GLU A 51 5.92 13.69 18.67
C GLU A 51 4.90 14.52 17.86
N PHE A 52 4.31 13.91 16.84
CA PHE A 52 2.97 14.32 16.45
C PHE A 52 2.15 14.18 17.72
N ASN A 53 1.39 15.21 18.07
CA ASN A 53 0.50 15.21 19.22
C ASN A 53 -0.64 14.20 18.94
N VAL A 54 -0.34 12.89 19.00
CA VAL A 54 -1.25 11.78 18.62
C VAL A 54 -2.33 11.59 19.69
N ASN A 55 -2.19 12.23 20.85
CA ASN A 55 -3.00 12.05 22.06
C ASN A 55 -4.43 12.61 22.01
N LYS A 56 -4.95 13.02 20.85
CA LYS A 56 -6.38 13.29 20.70
C LYS A 56 -7.04 12.15 19.96
N ALA A 57 -7.30 11.05 20.66
CA ALA A 57 -8.37 10.13 20.27
C ALA A 57 -9.68 10.90 20.44
N CYS A 58 -10.28 11.34 19.33
CA CYS A 58 -11.65 11.82 19.38
C CYS A 58 -12.52 10.57 19.20
N PRO A 59 -13.33 10.18 20.19
CA PRO A 59 -14.26 9.07 20.05
C PRO A 59 -15.11 9.28 18.80
N VAL A 60 -15.37 8.21 18.06
CA VAL A 60 -16.24 8.32 16.90
C VAL A 60 -17.65 8.65 17.37
N PRO A 61 -18.33 9.68 16.83
CA PRO A 61 -19.73 9.91 17.17
C PRO A 61 -20.56 8.66 16.87
N PRO A 62 -21.37 8.13 17.82
CA PRO A 62 -22.12 6.87 17.63
C PRO A 62 -22.95 6.82 16.34
N LYS A 63 -23.49 7.98 15.92
CA LYS A 63 -24.23 8.17 14.68
C LYS A 63 -23.45 7.75 13.42
N LYS A 64 -22.12 7.83 13.43
CA LYS A 64 -21.29 7.42 12.28
C LYS A 64 -21.10 5.91 12.21
N VAL A 65 -21.09 5.23 13.36
CA VAL A 65 -21.05 3.76 13.41
C VAL A 65 -22.35 3.16 12.87
N GLU A 66 -23.49 3.76 13.21
CA GLU A 66 -24.81 3.34 12.71
C GLU A 66 -24.91 3.39 11.18
N ILE A 67 -24.25 4.37 10.53
CA ILE A 67 -24.21 4.45 9.07
C ILE A 67 -23.55 3.20 8.47
N PHE A 68 -22.38 2.80 8.97
CA PHE A 68 -21.66 1.64 8.44
C PHE A 68 -22.40 0.32 8.71
N LYS A 69 -23.08 0.21 9.86
CA LYS A 69 -24.00 -0.90 10.13
C LYS A 69 -25.16 -0.93 9.13
N SER A 70 -25.78 0.23 8.84
CA SER A 70 -26.87 0.31 7.86
C SER A 70 -26.44 0.00 6.42
N MET A 71 -25.14 0.08 6.13
CA MET A 71 -24.56 -0.17 4.81
C MET A 71 -24.08 -1.61 4.60
N GLU A 72 -24.23 -2.50 5.57
CA GLU A 72 -23.70 -3.87 5.46
C GLU A 72 -24.27 -4.65 4.27
N ASP A 73 -25.58 -4.60 4.04
CA ASP A 73 -26.19 -5.25 2.87
C ASP A 73 -25.68 -4.65 1.55
N TRP A 74 -25.47 -3.33 1.52
CA TRP A 74 -24.87 -2.68 0.36
C TRP A 74 -23.42 -3.14 0.16
N ALA A 75 -22.62 -3.20 1.22
CA ALA A 75 -21.23 -3.64 1.16
C ALA A 75 -21.12 -5.10 0.71
N LYS A 76 -21.99 -5.97 1.21
CA LYS A 76 -22.05 -7.38 0.80
C LYS A 76 -22.31 -7.52 -0.71
N ASN A 77 -23.20 -6.70 -1.26
CA ASN A 77 -23.62 -6.81 -2.67
C ASN A 77 -22.73 -6.00 -3.64
N ASN A 78 -21.95 -5.03 -3.17
CA ASN A 78 -21.20 -4.11 -4.03
C ASN A 78 -19.69 -4.04 -3.74
N VAL A 79 -19.28 -4.30 -2.49
CA VAL A 79 -17.86 -4.25 -2.08
C VAL A 79 -17.29 -5.66 -2.09
N LEU A 80 -17.93 -6.65 -1.45
CA LEU A 80 -17.40 -8.02 -1.44
C LEU A 80 -17.35 -8.66 -2.82
N THR A 81 -18.13 -8.16 -3.78
CA THR A 81 -18.18 -8.67 -5.15
C THR A 81 -16.95 -8.31 -5.98
N ILE A 82 -16.11 -7.36 -5.53
CA ILE A 82 -14.86 -7.01 -6.24
C ILE A 82 -13.68 -7.89 -5.80
N LEU A 83 -13.82 -8.61 -4.68
CA LEU A 83 -12.83 -9.58 -4.21
C LEU A 83 -12.82 -10.77 -5.16
N LYS A 84 -11.63 -11.25 -5.49
CA LYS A 84 -11.51 -12.44 -6.34
C LYS A 84 -11.58 -13.70 -5.47
N PRO A 85 -12.26 -14.76 -5.95
CA PRO A 85 -12.13 -16.07 -5.34
C PRO A 85 -10.65 -16.51 -5.33
N VAL A 86 -10.20 -17.14 -4.25
CA VAL A 86 -8.80 -17.58 -4.10
C VAL A 86 -8.33 -18.45 -5.26
N GLU A 87 -9.20 -19.32 -5.75
CA GLU A 87 -8.92 -20.22 -6.90
C GLU A 87 -8.73 -19.48 -8.23
N GLU A 88 -9.15 -18.21 -8.32
CA GLU A 88 -8.97 -17.35 -9.50
C GLU A 88 -7.86 -16.31 -9.30
N CYS A 89 -7.27 -16.26 -8.10
CA CYS A 89 -6.17 -15.37 -7.79
C CYS A 89 -4.85 -15.95 -8.31
N TRP A 90 -4.05 -15.09 -8.94
CA TRP A 90 -2.64 -15.40 -9.18
C TRP A 90 -1.93 -15.67 -7.85
N GLN A 91 -0.90 -16.50 -7.87
CA GLN A 91 -0.04 -16.74 -6.72
C GLN A 91 1.40 -16.32 -7.04
N PRO A 92 2.23 -15.94 -6.04
CA PRO A 92 3.62 -15.56 -6.28
C PRO A 92 4.39 -16.60 -7.11
N GLN A 93 4.09 -17.88 -6.93
CA GLN A 93 4.73 -18.98 -7.64
C GLN A 93 4.47 -18.97 -9.16
N ASP A 94 3.39 -18.34 -9.63
CA ASP A 94 3.08 -18.23 -11.06
C ASP A 94 4.12 -17.36 -11.81
N PHE A 95 4.87 -16.52 -11.08
CA PHE A 95 5.82 -15.55 -11.63
C PHE A 95 7.27 -15.81 -11.20
N LEU A 96 7.51 -16.84 -10.39
CA LEU A 96 8.83 -17.17 -9.84
C LEU A 96 9.33 -18.49 -10.43
N PRO A 97 10.66 -18.70 -10.45
CA PRO A 97 11.23 -20.00 -10.81
C PRO A 97 10.58 -21.14 -10.02
N ASP A 98 10.20 -22.21 -10.71
CA ASP A 98 9.56 -23.37 -10.08
C ASP A 98 10.59 -24.26 -9.38
N LEU A 99 10.51 -24.33 -8.05
CA LEU A 99 11.43 -25.14 -7.23
C LEU A 99 11.29 -26.64 -7.46
N ALA A 100 10.14 -27.11 -7.93
CA ALA A 100 9.89 -28.53 -8.21
C ALA A 100 10.35 -28.94 -9.61
N SER A 101 10.73 -27.97 -10.46
CA SER A 101 11.19 -28.22 -11.82
C SER A 101 12.67 -28.61 -11.85
N ASP A 102 13.03 -29.59 -12.67
CA ASP A 102 14.42 -29.92 -12.98
C ASP A 102 15.19 -28.72 -13.59
N GLY A 103 14.47 -27.75 -14.17
CA GLY A 103 15.02 -26.51 -14.75
C GLY A 103 15.07 -25.32 -13.79
N PHE A 104 14.87 -25.52 -12.49
CA PHE A 104 14.86 -24.43 -11.49
C PHE A 104 16.12 -23.56 -11.56
N ILE A 105 17.28 -24.21 -11.67
CA ILE A 105 18.58 -23.53 -11.64
C ILE A 105 18.76 -22.64 -12.87
N GLU A 106 18.38 -23.13 -14.05
CA GLU A 106 18.39 -22.40 -15.31
C GLU A 106 17.45 -21.18 -15.26
N GLN A 107 16.22 -21.36 -14.75
CA GLN A 107 15.27 -20.27 -14.58
C GLN A 107 15.79 -19.17 -13.64
N VAL A 108 16.49 -19.54 -12.57
CA VAL A 108 17.15 -18.57 -11.67
C VAL A 108 18.28 -17.84 -12.40
N TYR A 109 19.09 -18.52 -13.21
CA TYR A 109 20.12 -17.86 -14.02
C TYR A 109 19.52 -16.88 -15.02
N GLU A 110 18.46 -17.26 -15.73
CA GLU A 110 17.76 -16.39 -16.68
C GLU A 110 17.14 -15.15 -16.00
N LEU A 111 16.56 -15.31 -14.80
CA LEU A 111 16.10 -14.18 -13.99
C LEU A 111 17.25 -13.22 -13.71
N ARG A 112 18.40 -13.73 -13.26
CA ARG A 112 19.56 -12.91 -12.89
C ARG A 112 20.18 -12.20 -14.09
N GLU A 113 20.29 -12.88 -15.23
CA GLU A 113 20.77 -12.27 -16.46
C GLU A 113 19.88 -11.09 -16.87
N ARG A 114 18.55 -11.24 -16.82
CA ARG A 114 17.62 -10.13 -17.11
C ARG A 114 17.75 -8.96 -16.13
N THR A 115 18.08 -9.24 -14.86
CA THR A 115 18.26 -8.19 -13.85
C THR A 115 19.62 -7.48 -13.91
N ARG A 116 20.58 -8.00 -14.69
CA ARG A 116 21.95 -7.45 -14.73
C ARG A 116 21.98 -6.03 -15.26
N ASP A 117 21.20 -5.77 -16.31
CA ASP A 117 21.21 -4.51 -17.04
C ASP A 117 20.10 -3.54 -16.57
N ILE A 118 19.38 -3.89 -15.49
CA ILE A 118 18.41 -3.00 -14.84
C ILE A 118 19.18 -2.01 -13.94
N PRO A 119 18.96 -0.69 -14.07
CA PRO A 119 19.63 0.34 -13.28
C PRO A 119 19.38 0.20 -11.77
N ASP A 120 20.37 0.61 -10.96
CA ASP A 120 20.27 0.53 -9.50
C ASP A 120 19.16 1.45 -8.95
N GLU A 121 18.88 2.58 -9.61
CA GLU A 121 17.78 3.48 -9.24
C GLU A 121 16.41 2.80 -9.30
N TYR A 122 16.24 1.88 -10.24
CA TYR A 122 15.03 1.06 -10.33
C TYR A 122 14.92 0.13 -9.12
N PHE A 123 16.02 -0.52 -8.73
CA PHE A 123 16.03 -1.37 -7.55
C PHE A 123 15.80 -0.60 -6.25
N VAL A 124 16.28 0.64 -6.13
CA VAL A 124 15.98 1.49 -4.96
C VAL A 124 14.47 1.72 -4.83
N ALA A 125 13.79 2.08 -5.93
CA ALA A 125 12.34 2.26 -5.93
C ALA A 125 11.59 0.95 -5.63
N LEU A 126 12.00 -0.15 -6.27
CA LEU A 126 11.38 -1.46 -6.10
C LEU A 126 11.57 -2.02 -4.68
N VAL A 127 12.74 -1.78 -4.06
CA VAL A 127 12.99 -2.12 -2.66
C VAL A 127 12.10 -1.29 -1.74
N GLY A 128 11.91 0.00 -2.03
CA GLY A 128 10.98 0.85 -1.29
C GLY A 128 9.55 0.29 -1.33
N ASP A 129 9.09 -0.08 -2.53
CA ASP A 129 7.78 -0.68 -2.78
C ASP A 129 7.60 -2.00 -2.00
N MET A 130 8.56 -2.91 -2.12
CA MET A 130 8.55 -4.17 -1.39
C MET A 130 8.51 -3.96 0.14
N ILE A 131 9.31 -3.03 0.68
CA ILE A 131 9.31 -2.74 2.13
C ILE A 131 7.95 -2.23 2.59
N THR A 132 7.27 -1.42 1.77
CA THR A 132 5.91 -0.96 2.09
C THR A 132 4.90 -2.11 2.05
N GLU A 133 4.98 -3.00 1.06
CA GLU A 133 4.10 -4.17 0.97
C GLU A 133 4.28 -5.14 2.15
N GLU A 134 5.52 -5.36 2.60
CA GLU A 134 5.84 -6.19 3.78
C GLU A 134 5.34 -5.58 5.10
N ALA A 135 4.99 -4.29 5.13
CA ALA A 135 4.46 -3.64 6.32
C ALA A 135 2.95 -3.90 6.54
N LEU A 136 2.34 -4.84 5.81
CA LEU A 136 0.91 -5.18 5.82
C LEU A 136 0.28 -5.28 7.21
N LEU A 137 0.98 -5.86 8.20
CA LEU A 137 0.49 -5.95 9.58
C LEU A 137 0.13 -4.58 10.17
N THR A 138 0.88 -3.53 9.81
CA THR A 138 0.60 -2.15 10.22
C THR A 138 -0.71 -1.65 9.62
N TYR A 139 -0.98 -1.99 8.35
CA TYR A 139 -2.18 -1.57 7.64
C TYR A 139 -3.43 -2.27 8.16
N GLN A 140 -3.37 -3.59 8.36
CA GLN A 140 -4.47 -4.35 8.94
C GLN A 140 -4.77 -3.91 10.37
N THR A 141 -3.74 -3.74 11.23
CA THR A 141 -3.90 -3.19 12.59
C THR A 141 -4.59 -1.84 12.56
N ARG A 142 -4.19 -0.98 11.62
CA ARG A 142 -4.79 0.34 11.48
C ARG A 142 -6.25 0.29 11.06
N ILE A 143 -6.63 -0.59 10.12
CA ILE A 143 -8.04 -0.79 9.74
C ILE A 143 -8.85 -1.27 10.96
N ASN A 144 -8.33 -2.24 11.70
CA ASN A 144 -8.96 -2.79 12.90
C ASN A 144 -8.90 -1.85 14.11
N SER A 145 -8.11 -0.78 14.06
CA SER A 145 -8.13 0.26 15.11
C SER A 145 -9.31 1.24 14.98
N THR A 146 -10.15 1.09 13.94
CA THR A 146 -11.32 1.95 13.73
C THR A 146 -12.53 1.48 14.52
N GLU A 147 -13.15 2.35 15.31
CA GLU A 147 -14.40 2.01 16.04
C GLU A 147 -15.63 1.81 15.12
N ILE A 148 -15.45 1.91 13.80
CA ILE A 148 -16.54 2.02 12.82
C ILE A 148 -16.85 0.70 12.15
N PHE A 149 -15.80 -0.03 11.76
CA PHE A 149 -15.95 -1.25 10.96
C PHE A 149 -14.83 -2.28 11.23
N HIS A 150 -14.18 -2.19 12.40
CA HIS A 150 -13.19 -3.16 12.84
C HIS A 150 -13.77 -4.57 13.02
N ASP A 151 -12.89 -5.55 12.88
CA ASP A 151 -13.11 -6.93 13.28
C ASP A 151 -12.75 -7.09 14.77
N GLU A 152 -13.74 -7.36 15.62
CA GLU A 152 -13.56 -7.48 17.07
C GLU A 152 -12.97 -8.82 17.48
N THR A 153 -13.33 -9.89 16.76
CA THR A 153 -12.95 -11.27 17.11
C THR A 153 -11.83 -11.84 16.24
N GLY A 154 -11.51 -11.17 15.14
CA GLY A 154 -10.63 -11.68 14.08
C GLY A 154 -11.34 -12.65 13.13
N VAL A 155 -12.62 -12.95 13.36
CA VAL A 155 -13.45 -13.87 12.57
C VAL A 155 -14.87 -13.36 12.41
N ASP A 156 -15.12 -12.06 12.60
CA ASP A 156 -16.47 -11.50 12.48
C ASP A 156 -17.05 -11.74 11.08
N ASN A 157 -18.37 -11.97 11.04
CA ASN A 157 -19.11 -12.22 9.80
C ASN A 157 -19.69 -10.95 9.18
N THR A 158 -19.32 -9.78 9.68
CA THR A 158 -19.71 -8.51 9.04
C THR A 158 -19.00 -8.42 7.68
N PRO A 159 -19.64 -7.81 6.67
CA PRO A 159 -19.01 -7.65 5.36
C PRO A 159 -17.73 -6.81 5.43
N TRP A 160 -17.61 -5.90 6.40
CA TRP A 160 -16.40 -5.11 6.61
C TRP A 160 -15.23 -5.92 7.16
N ALA A 161 -15.50 -6.83 8.10
CA ALA A 161 -14.49 -7.75 8.64
C ALA A 161 -14.06 -8.77 7.57
N ILE A 162 -15.02 -9.34 6.82
CA ILE A 162 -14.73 -10.23 5.69
C ILE A 162 -13.86 -9.52 4.65
N TRP A 163 -14.21 -8.28 4.27
CA TRP A 163 -13.42 -7.47 3.37
C TRP A 163 -12.00 -7.26 3.89
N THR A 164 -11.84 -6.86 5.15
CA THR A 164 -10.52 -6.60 5.74
C THR A 164 -9.62 -7.83 5.70
N ARG A 165 -10.15 -9.02 6.04
CA ARG A 165 -9.40 -10.28 5.98
C ARG A 165 -9.07 -10.70 4.56
N ALA A 166 -10.04 -10.61 3.64
CA ALA A 166 -9.84 -11.00 2.25
C ALA A 166 -8.87 -10.06 1.52
N TRP A 167 -9.01 -8.74 1.69
CA TRP A 167 -8.06 -7.75 1.20
C TRP A 167 -6.66 -8.02 1.75
N SER A 168 -6.51 -8.27 3.06
CA SER A 168 -5.19 -8.57 3.64
C SER A 168 -4.59 -9.85 3.04
N ALA A 169 -5.41 -10.88 2.79
CA ALA A 169 -4.95 -12.10 2.12
C ALA A 169 -4.52 -11.83 0.66
N GLU A 170 -5.23 -10.96 -0.06
CA GLU A 170 -4.84 -10.55 -1.40
C GLU A 170 -3.51 -9.77 -1.40
N GLU A 171 -3.35 -8.78 -0.51
CA GLU A 171 -2.15 -7.92 -0.40
C GLU A 171 -0.90 -8.70 0.05
N ASN A 172 -1.06 -9.71 0.91
CA ASN A 172 0.08 -10.52 1.38
C ASN A 172 0.92 -11.08 0.22
N ARG A 173 0.26 -11.43 -0.90
CA ARG A 173 0.92 -11.97 -2.09
C ARG A 173 1.85 -10.97 -2.77
N HIS A 174 1.61 -9.66 -2.63
CA HIS A 174 2.42 -8.61 -3.25
C HIS A 174 3.83 -8.60 -2.65
N GLY A 175 3.92 -8.48 -1.31
CA GLY A 175 5.18 -8.56 -0.57
C GLY A 175 5.90 -9.89 -0.83
N ASP A 176 5.16 -11.00 -0.78
CA ASP A 176 5.68 -12.34 -1.03
C ASP A 176 6.37 -12.50 -2.40
N LEU A 177 5.79 -11.93 -3.46
CA LEU A 177 6.34 -11.97 -4.81
C LEU A 177 7.58 -11.08 -4.93
N LEU A 178 7.48 -9.82 -4.48
CA LEU A 178 8.57 -8.86 -4.57
C LEU A 178 9.78 -9.28 -3.74
N ASN A 179 9.57 -9.82 -2.55
CA ASN A 179 10.63 -10.31 -1.68
C ASN A 179 11.44 -11.42 -2.36
N LYS A 180 10.75 -12.46 -2.85
CA LYS A 180 11.40 -13.59 -3.53
C LYS A 180 12.08 -13.15 -4.83
N TYR A 181 11.47 -12.23 -5.59
CA TYR A 181 12.09 -11.66 -6.78
C TYR A 181 13.40 -10.92 -6.45
N LEU A 182 13.38 -10.03 -5.46
CA LEU A 182 14.57 -9.29 -5.02
C LEU A 182 15.65 -10.22 -4.46
N PHE A 183 15.26 -11.22 -3.66
CA PHE A 183 16.15 -12.25 -3.15
C PHE A 183 16.86 -13.02 -4.29
N LEU A 184 16.10 -13.52 -5.26
CA LEU A 184 16.64 -14.30 -6.39
C LEU A 184 17.46 -13.44 -7.36
N SER A 185 17.15 -12.15 -7.51
CA SER A 185 17.94 -11.23 -8.35
C SER A 185 19.41 -11.18 -7.92
N GLY A 186 19.66 -11.23 -6.61
CA GLY A 186 20.98 -11.00 -6.02
C GLY A 186 21.56 -9.61 -6.31
N ARG A 187 20.71 -8.63 -6.67
CA ARG A 187 21.12 -7.24 -6.94
C ARG A 187 21.09 -6.35 -5.70
N VAL A 188 20.48 -6.82 -4.60
CA VAL A 188 20.22 -6.02 -3.39
C VAL A 188 20.76 -6.70 -2.11
N ASP A 189 20.94 -5.92 -1.04
CA ASP A 189 21.33 -6.43 0.28
C ASP A 189 20.08 -6.76 1.11
N MET A 190 19.63 -8.02 1.03
CA MET A 190 18.43 -8.49 1.72
C MET A 190 18.49 -8.28 3.24
N LYS A 191 19.67 -8.36 3.85
CA LYS A 191 19.80 -8.17 5.31
C LYS A 191 19.45 -6.73 5.72
N GLN A 192 19.79 -5.74 4.90
CA GLN A 192 19.42 -4.36 5.18
C GLN A 192 17.94 -4.10 4.92
N ILE A 193 17.37 -4.74 3.90
CA ILE A 193 15.94 -4.68 3.60
C ILE A 193 15.14 -5.24 4.77
N GLU A 194 15.44 -6.47 5.22
CA GLU A 194 14.79 -7.14 6.35
C GLU A 194 14.86 -6.31 7.63
N LYS A 195 16.03 -5.73 7.94
CA LYS A 195 16.18 -4.81 9.07
C LYS A 195 15.31 -3.56 8.92
N THR A 196 15.23 -3.00 7.71
CA THR A 196 14.44 -1.80 7.44
C THR A 196 12.95 -2.08 7.60
N THR A 197 12.46 -3.20 7.07
CA THR A 197 11.10 -3.69 7.30
C THR A 197 10.82 -3.87 8.79
N GLN A 198 11.75 -4.48 9.54
CA GLN A 198 11.62 -4.63 10.99
C GLN A 198 11.53 -3.27 11.71
N TYR A 199 12.35 -2.29 11.33
CA TYR A 199 12.26 -0.93 11.88
C TYR A 199 10.93 -0.26 11.53
N LEU A 200 10.45 -0.40 10.30
CA LEU A 200 9.20 0.19 9.83
C LEU A 200 8.01 -0.36 10.61
N ILE A 201 7.88 -1.69 10.70
CA ILE A 201 6.80 -2.34 11.47
C ILE A 201 6.89 -1.95 12.94
N ARG A 202 8.08 -1.94 13.54
CA ARG A 202 8.29 -1.52 14.93
C ARG A 202 7.87 -0.07 15.17
N SER A 203 8.15 0.83 14.22
CA SER A 203 7.84 2.25 14.33
C SER A 203 6.34 2.52 14.08
N GLY A 204 5.68 1.63 13.36
CA GLY A 204 4.33 1.84 12.84
C GLY A 204 4.29 2.95 11.78
N THR A 205 3.10 3.17 11.22
CA THR A 205 2.88 4.24 10.24
C THR A 205 1.69 5.10 10.64
N TYR A 206 1.94 6.39 10.87
CA TYR A 206 0.88 7.36 11.08
C TYR A 206 0.38 7.93 9.75
N LEU A 207 -0.68 7.33 9.20
CA LEU A 207 -1.51 7.98 8.18
C LEU A 207 -2.58 8.83 8.89
N ARG A 208 -2.92 9.99 8.33
CA ARG A 208 -3.89 10.93 8.93
C ARG A 208 -5.35 10.67 8.50
N ILE A 209 -5.54 9.77 7.54
CA ILE A 209 -6.77 9.56 6.76
C ILE A 209 -8.00 9.23 7.65
N LEU A 210 -7.81 8.45 8.71
CA LEU A 210 -8.94 7.95 9.51
C LEU A 210 -9.53 9.00 10.47
N LYS A 211 -8.73 9.99 10.92
CA LYS A 211 -9.24 11.06 11.77
C LYS A 211 -10.00 12.13 10.96
N ASP A 212 -9.51 12.51 9.79
CA ASP A 212 -10.02 13.69 9.10
C ASP A 212 -11.18 13.38 8.13
N CYS A 213 -11.17 12.23 7.46
CA CYS A 213 -12.21 11.91 6.45
C CYS A 213 -13.51 11.40 7.08
N ILE A 214 -13.44 10.68 8.20
CA ILE A 214 -14.63 10.09 8.83
C ILE A 214 -14.96 10.76 10.16
N LEU A 215 -14.01 11.33 10.92
CA LEU A 215 -14.28 11.87 12.27
C LEU A 215 -14.37 13.40 12.34
N SER A 216 -14.14 14.12 11.23
CA SER A 216 -14.32 15.58 11.21
C SER A 216 -15.76 15.96 11.60
N PRO A 217 -15.95 16.97 12.47
CA PRO A 217 -17.27 17.50 12.75
C PRO A 217 -17.85 18.10 11.47
N SER A 218 -19.12 17.83 11.21
CA SER A 218 -19.86 18.50 10.13
C SER A 218 -19.71 20.02 10.28
N PRO A 219 -19.53 20.79 9.18
CA PRO A 219 -19.49 22.23 9.28
C PRO A 219 -20.79 22.74 9.96
N PRO A 220 -20.71 23.75 10.83
CA PRO A 220 -21.86 24.24 11.55
C PRO A 220 -22.96 24.70 10.57
N GLN A 221 -24.20 24.27 10.83
CA GLN A 221 -25.38 24.62 10.03
C GLN A 221 -25.69 26.14 9.98
N SER A 222 -24.92 26.98 10.68
CA SER A 222 -25.07 28.43 10.68
C SER A 222 -24.79 29.09 9.32
N ILE A 223 -24.20 28.38 8.35
CA ILE A 223 -23.96 28.92 7.01
C ILE A 223 -25.22 28.86 6.12
N TYR A 224 -26.23 28.03 6.44
CA TYR A 224 -27.44 27.90 5.61
C TYR A 224 -28.60 28.83 5.99
N ASN A 225 -28.47 29.66 7.03
CA ASN A 225 -29.57 30.47 7.56
C ASN A 225 -29.43 31.98 7.37
N ASN A 226 -28.67 32.43 6.37
CA ASN A 226 -28.53 33.87 6.11
C ASN A 226 -28.66 34.20 4.61
N ASN A 227 -29.87 34.03 4.07
CA ASN A 227 -30.27 34.64 2.78
C ASN A 227 -31.80 34.70 2.60
N ASN A 228 -32.53 35.05 3.67
CA ASN A 228 -33.94 35.46 3.56
C ASN A 228 -34.13 36.74 4.36
N ASN A 229 -33.64 37.86 3.83
CA ASN A 229 -34.11 39.21 4.16
C ASN A 229 -33.44 40.22 3.22
N ASN A 230 -34.05 40.43 2.05
CA ASN A 230 -34.21 41.74 1.39
C ASN A 230 -34.60 41.50 -0.07
N ASN A 231 -35.91 41.51 -0.34
CA ASN A 231 -36.48 42.13 -1.53
C ASN A 231 -38.00 41.97 -1.45
N ASN A 232 -38.65 42.95 -0.84
CA ASN A 232 -40.02 43.36 -1.18
C ASN A 232 -40.27 44.70 -0.48
N ASN A 233 -40.11 45.80 -1.22
CA ASN A 233 -41.18 46.77 -1.48
C ASN A 233 -40.62 48.11 -1.96
N ASN A 234 -41.35 48.67 -2.93
CA ASN A 234 -41.35 50.06 -3.43
C ASN A 234 -40.47 50.30 -4.66
N PHE A 235 -41.08 50.28 -5.85
CA PHE A 235 -41.52 51.53 -6.51
C PHE A 235 -42.26 51.20 -7.82
N THR A 236 -43.58 51.34 -7.81
CA THR A 236 -44.37 51.62 -9.02
C THR A 236 -45.07 52.96 -8.78
N LYS A 237 -44.67 54.01 -9.49
CA LYS A 237 -45.63 54.96 -10.06
C LYS A 237 -45.00 55.80 -11.17
N ALA A 238 -45.78 55.92 -12.23
CA ALA A 238 -45.51 56.52 -13.51
C ALA A 238 -45.30 58.04 -13.49
N GLY A 239 -44.71 58.55 -14.57
CA GLY A 239 -44.96 59.89 -15.07
C GLY A 239 -43.77 60.48 -15.79
N LEU A 240 -43.81 60.47 -17.13
CA LEU A 240 -43.55 61.63 -17.99
C LEU A 240 -43.62 61.16 -19.45
N GLY A 241 -44.77 61.41 -20.07
CA GLY A 241 -44.82 61.74 -21.48
C GLY A 241 -44.92 63.25 -21.59
N LEU A 242 -44.26 63.84 -22.58
CA LEU A 242 -44.76 64.95 -23.41
C LEU A 242 -43.75 65.23 -24.52
N SER A 243 -44.31 65.37 -25.73
CA SER A 243 -43.81 66.00 -26.97
C SER A 243 -42.47 65.54 -27.54
#